data_AF-A0A3D3AMM9-F1
#
_entry.id   AF-A0A3D3AMM9-F1
#
_cell.length_a   1.000
_cell.length_b   1.000
_cell.length_c   1.000
_cell.angle_alpha   90.00
_cell.angle_beta   90.00
_cell.angle_gamma   90.00
#
_symmetry.space_group_name_H-M   'P 1'
#
loop_
_entity.id
_entity.type
_entity.pdbx_description
1 polymer ?
#
loop_
_entity_poly.entity_id
_entity_poly.type
_entity_poly.pdbx_seq_one_letter_code
_entity_poly.pdbx_strand_id
1 'polypeptide(L)'
;MGKDSGKNRFKKEKKLEEILTEIEWSQKLFEILEKEAKVSNWIEAERENGNLGIYFPELLECFGVAQNQYHKYDVYYHLLYSCDAAFETKKEIRIAALFHDIGKPLKKSQKGGTAVFYNHEIAGTDIAYRVLARWGCEKKLIRKITLLIRYHMFHYLDEWKDSAVRRLLKKVGRQNLEDLFLLRVADREGNGTRKGEPMKLKDFRGRIQKLIDEEKRFKIKDLAIGGADVMGFGVPQSPLIGEVLKWLFQRVTEGILENNFEILKNEAKKYLENKNKI
;
A
#
# COMPACT_ATOMS: atom_id res chain seq x y z
N MET A 1 75.41 -35.00 20.45
CA MET A 1 74.15 -34.37 20.90
C MET A 1 73.86 -33.19 20.00
N GLY A 2 72.62 -33.07 19.50
CA GLY A 2 72.18 -31.87 18.75
C GLY A 2 71.72 -32.09 17.31
N LYS A 3 70.79 -33.02 17.06
CA LYS A 3 69.75 -32.82 16.04
C LYS A 3 68.56 -32.19 16.78
N ASP A 4 68.03 -31.06 16.31
CA ASP A 4 66.70 -31.06 15.71
C ASP A 4 66.35 -29.66 15.17
N SER A 5 65.95 -29.64 13.91
CA SER A 5 65.58 -28.45 13.14
C SER A 5 64.07 -28.28 13.16
N GLY A 6 63.55 -27.60 14.18
CA GLY A 6 62.14 -27.25 14.29
C GLY A 6 61.76 -26.05 13.41
N LYS A 7 61.58 -26.26 12.10
CA LYS A 7 60.88 -25.30 11.24
C LYS A 7 59.40 -25.28 11.63
N ASN A 8 59.02 -24.31 12.44
CA ASN A 8 57.63 -24.05 12.81
C ASN A 8 56.87 -23.56 11.56
N ARG A 9 56.19 -24.49 10.87
CA ARG A 9 55.26 -24.19 9.78
C ARG A 9 53.98 -23.63 10.39
N PHE A 10 53.84 -22.30 10.38
CA PHE A 10 52.53 -21.65 10.52
C PHE A 10 51.65 -22.06 9.34
N LYS A 11 50.86 -23.12 9.49
CA LYS A 11 49.67 -23.32 8.68
C LYS A 11 48.65 -22.29 9.15
N LYS A 12 48.50 -21.19 8.41
CA LYS A 12 47.26 -20.40 8.43
C LYS A 12 46.16 -21.33 7.92
N GLU A 13 45.39 -21.92 8.82
CA GLU A 13 44.11 -22.51 8.47
C GLU A 13 43.24 -21.38 7.94
N LYS A 14 43.07 -21.33 6.61
CA LYS A 14 42.02 -20.55 5.98
C LYS A 14 40.72 -21.19 6.46
N LYS A 15 40.03 -20.55 7.40
CA LYS A 15 38.66 -20.91 7.77
C LYS A 15 37.88 -20.92 6.46
N LEU A 16 37.38 -22.07 6.04
CA LEU A 16 36.42 -22.14 4.94
C LEU A 16 35.23 -21.33 5.42
N GLU A 17 35.06 -20.12 4.88
CA GLU A 17 33.85 -19.33 5.13
C GLU A 17 32.68 -20.16 4.61
N GLU A 18 31.73 -20.43 5.51
CA GLU A 18 30.51 -21.16 5.18
C GLU A 18 29.74 -20.36 4.13
N ILE A 19 29.63 -20.92 2.91
CA ILE A 19 28.89 -20.29 1.83
C ILE A 19 27.41 -20.49 2.12
N LEU A 20 26.76 -19.43 2.58
CA LEU A 20 25.32 -19.45 2.84
C LEU A 20 24.54 -19.51 1.53
N THR A 21 23.45 -20.26 1.57
CA THR A 21 22.44 -20.27 0.52
C THR A 21 21.70 -18.93 0.46
N GLU A 22 21.03 -18.69 -0.66
CA GLU A 22 20.17 -17.51 -0.81
C GLU A 22 19.09 -17.41 0.29
N ILE A 23 18.51 -18.54 0.70
CA ILE A 23 17.46 -18.56 1.72
C ILE A 23 18.04 -18.13 3.07
N GLU A 24 19.21 -18.65 3.46
CA GLU A 24 19.87 -18.27 4.72
C GLU A 24 20.25 -16.79 4.75
N TRP A 25 20.73 -16.25 3.63
CA TRP A 25 20.97 -14.81 3.49
C TRP A 25 19.69 -13.98 3.62
N SER A 26 18.60 -14.42 2.98
CA SER A 26 17.31 -13.72 3.09
C SER A 26 16.76 -13.72 4.51
N GLN A 27 16.97 -14.82 5.26
CA GLN A 27 16.60 -14.92 6.67
C GLN A 27 17.40 -13.94 7.51
N LYS A 28 18.72 -13.85 7.30
CA LYS A 28 19.57 -12.83 7.96
C LYS A 28 19.09 -11.42 7.65
N LEU A 29 18.81 -11.11 6.38
CA LEU A 29 18.24 -9.81 6.00
C LEU A 29 16.93 -9.53 6.76
N PHE A 30 16.05 -10.51 6.88
CA PHE A 30 14.79 -10.35 7.64
C PHE A 30 15.00 -10.12 9.13
N GLU A 31 15.97 -10.77 9.75
CA GLU A 31 16.32 -10.51 11.15
C GLU A 31 16.85 -9.09 11.34
N ILE A 32 17.72 -8.63 10.45
CA ILE A 32 18.27 -7.27 10.47
C ILE A 32 17.15 -6.24 10.21
N LEU A 33 16.23 -6.53 9.29
CA LEU A 33 15.02 -5.72 9.05
C LEU A 33 14.07 -5.66 10.26
N GLU A 34 14.16 -6.55 11.23
CA GLU A 34 13.36 -6.47 12.46
C GLU A 34 14.08 -5.70 13.57
N LYS A 35 15.40 -5.81 13.65
CA LYS A 35 16.18 -5.33 14.80
C LYS A 35 16.81 -3.96 14.60
N GLU A 36 17.25 -3.65 13.38
CA GLU A 36 18.14 -2.51 13.14
C GLU A 36 17.42 -1.38 12.43
N ALA A 37 17.57 -0.14 12.88
CA ALA A 37 17.02 1.03 12.19
C ALA A 37 17.75 1.33 10.87
N LYS A 38 19.05 1.01 10.81
CA LYS A 38 19.96 1.27 9.68
C LYS A 38 20.33 0.00 8.95
N VAL A 39 19.34 -0.63 8.32
CA VAL A 39 19.52 -1.81 7.47
C VAL A 39 20.41 -1.48 6.28
N SER A 40 20.38 -0.21 5.84
CA SER A 40 21.27 0.30 4.80
C SER A 40 22.76 -0.01 5.06
N ASN A 41 23.23 0.14 6.30
CA ASN A 41 24.64 -0.13 6.65
C ASN A 41 24.99 -1.62 6.46
N TRP A 42 24.08 -2.52 6.86
CA TRP A 42 24.29 -3.96 6.71
C TRP A 42 24.27 -4.36 5.24
N ILE A 43 23.27 -3.90 4.47
CA ILE A 43 23.18 -4.20 3.03
C ILE A 43 24.40 -3.65 2.27
N GLU A 44 24.92 -2.47 2.65
CA GLU A 44 26.14 -1.94 2.06
C GLU A 44 27.37 -2.81 2.34
N ALA A 45 27.54 -3.29 3.57
CA ALA A 45 28.61 -4.23 3.88
C ALA A 45 28.48 -5.52 3.06
N GLU A 46 27.28 -6.07 2.91
CA GLU A 46 27.04 -7.26 2.08
C GLU A 46 27.29 -7.00 0.59
N ARG A 47 27.03 -5.78 0.09
CA ARG A 47 27.37 -5.37 -1.28
C ARG A 47 28.88 -5.31 -1.47
N GLU A 48 29.61 -4.66 -0.57
CA GLU A 48 31.06 -4.51 -0.64
C GLU A 48 31.80 -5.85 -0.52
N ASN A 49 31.27 -6.77 0.28
CA ASN A 49 31.79 -8.12 0.43
C ASN A 49 31.39 -9.06 -0.72
N GLY A 50 30.54 -8.62 -1.66
CA GLY A 50 30.08 -9.40 -2.81
C GLY A 50 28.96 -10.39 -2.50
N ASN A 51 28.47 -10.45 -1.26
CA ASN A 51 27.42 -11.36 -0.83
C ASN A 51 26.05 -10.98 -1.39
N LEU A 52 25.79 -9.67 -1.59
CA LEU A 52 24.49 -9.19 -2.09
C LEU A 52 24.11 -9.83 -3.44
N GLY A 53 25.08 -10.07 -4.32
CA GLY A 53 24.85 -10.71 -5.62
C GLY A 53 24.42 -12.18 -5.53
N ILE A 54 24.67 -12.84 -4.39
CA ILE A 54 24.30 -14.25 -4.16
C ILE A 54 22.79 -14.38 -3.93
N TYR A 55 22.19 -13.46 -3.16
CA TYR A 55 20.81 -13.61 -2.68
C TYR A 55 19.85 -12.50 -3.10
N PHE A 56 20.34 -11.32 -3.47
CA PHE A 56 19.52 -10.19 -3.91
C PHE A 56 20.11 -9.42 -5.10
N PRO A 57 20.45 -10.10 -6.22
CA PRO A 57 21.05 -9.46 -7.39
C PRO A 57 20.18 -8.36 -8.01
N GLU A 58 18.85 -8.44 -7.89
CA GLU A 58 17.93 -7.43 -8.42
C GLU A 58 18.06 -6.08 -7.70
N LEU A 59 18.43 -6.08 -6.42
CA LEU A 59 18.76 -4.85 -5.71
C LEU A 59 20.09 -4.28 -6.22
N LEU A 60 21.07 -5.14 -6.52
CA LEU A 60 22.37 -4.71 -7.06
C LEU A 60 22.22 -4.05 -8.44
N GLU A 61 21.28 -4.48 -9.28
CA GLU A 61 20.96 -3.82 -10.57
C GLU A 61 20.49 -2.37 -10.42
N CYS A 62 20.05 -1.96 -9.22
CA CYS A 62 19.67 -0.58 -8.94
C CYS A 62 20.88 0.33 -8.68
N PHE A 63 22.06 -0.22 -8.41
CA PHE A 63 23.25 0.52 -8.03
C PHE A 63 23.76 1.37 -9.20
N GLY A 64 24.00 2.66 -8.96
CA GLY A 64 24.42 3.62 -9.99
C GLY A 64 23.30 4.04 -10.95
N VAL A 65 22.06 3.57 -10.78
CA VAL A 65 20.94 3.96 -11.65
C VAL A 65 20.48 5.36 -11.29
N ALA A 66 20.98 6.35 -12.05
CA ALA A 66 20.63 7.76 -11.87
C ALA A 66 19.12 8.01 -11.96
N GLN A 67 18.64 8.87 -11.07
CA GLN A 67 17.25 9.33 -10.97
C GLN A 67 17.09 10.77 -11.52
N ASN A 68 15.89 11.33 -11.43
CA ASN A 68 15.64 12.71 -11.80
C ASN A 68 16.08 13.70 -10.71
N GLN A 69 16.03 15.00 -11.02
CA GLN A 69 16.46 16.12 -10.16
C GLN A 69 15.82 16.20 -8.76
N TYR A 70 14.75 15.46 -8.49
CA TYR A 70 14.10 15.46 -7.17
C TYR A 70 14.71 14.45 -6.18
N HIS A 71 15.64 13.60 -6.66
CA HIS A 71 16.26 12.55 -5.87
C HIS A 71 17.73 12.90 -5.64
N LYS A 72 18.15 12.88 -4.37
CA LYS A 72 19.57 13.08 -4.03
C LYS A 72 20.42 11.85 -4.36
N TYR A 73 19.80 10.68 -4.40
CA TYR A 73 20.47 9.38 -4.47
C TYR A 73 20.08 8.63 -5.75
N ASP A 74 20.90 7.65 -6.14
CA ASP A 74 20.51 6.68 -7.17
C ASP A 74 19.34 5.80 -6.66
N VAL A 75 18.81 4.93 -7.54
CA VAL A 75 17.69 4.05 -7.17
C VAL A 75 18.06 3.15 -5.98
N TYR A 76 19.26 2.60 -5.96
CA TYR A 76 19.69 1.68 -4.90
C TYR A 76 19.70 2.35 -3.52
N TYR A 77 20.41 3.46 -3.36
CA TYR A 77 20.50 4.16 -2.08
C TYR A 77 19.13 4.73 -1.67
N HIS A 78 18.31 5.15 -2.64
CA HIS A 78 16.94 5.54 -2.36
C HIS A 78 16.12 4.40 -1.73
N LEU A 79 16.17 3.19 -2.28
CA LEU A 79 15.51 2.01 -1.70
C LEU A 79 16.01 1.72 -0.28
N LEU A 80 17.33 1.80 -0.05
CA LEU A 80 17.91 1.57 1.28
C LEU A 80 17.41 2.61 2.30
N TYR A 81 17.43 3.89 1.95
CA TYR A 81 17.02 4.94 2.87
C TYR A 81 15.51 5.02 3.07
N SER A 82 14.71 4.62 2.07
CA SER A 82 13.27 4.40 2.25
C SER A 82 13.00 3.24 3.20
N CYS A 83 13.77 2.15 3.11
CA CYS A 83 13.70 1.03 4.04
C CYS A 83 14.09 1.44 5.49
N ASP A 84 15.11 2.27 5.65
CA ASP A 84 15.48 2.84 6.95
C ASP A 84 14.37 3.75 7.52
N ALA A 85 13.79 4.62 6.68
CA ALA A 85 12.71 5.53 7.09
C ALA A 85 11.44 4.77 7.52
N ALA A 86 11.25 3.55 7.04
CA ALA A 86 10.15 2.67 7.42
C ALA A 86 10.40 1.85 8.71
N PHE A 87 11.46 2.13 9.48
CA PHE A 87 11.83 1.33 10.65
C PHE A 87 10.72 1.20 11.69
N GLU A 88 10.03 2.29 12.04
CA GLU A 88 8.96 2.29 13.05
C GLU A 88 7.61 1.76 12.52
N THR A 89 7.62 1.12 11.35
CA THR A 89 6.42 0.57 10.71
C THR A 89 6.41 -0.96 10.76
N LYS A 90 5.37 -1.57 10.19
CA LYS A 90 5.28 -3.03 10.09
C LYS A 90 6.35 -3.57 9.14
N LYS A 91 6.87 -4.77 9.43
CA LYS A 91 7.86 -5.48 8.60
C LYS A 91 7.48 -5.49 7.11
N GLU A 92 6.21 -5.69 6.78
CA GLU A 92 5.73 -5.72 5.40
C GLU A 92 5.87 -4.38 4.67
N ILE A 93 5.71 -3.27 5.39
CA ILE A 93 5.90 -1.92 4.84
C ILE A 93 7.38 -1.66 4.63
N ARG A 94 8.21 -2.10 5.58
CA ARG A 94 9.66 -1.97 5.49
C ARG A 94 10.25 -2.75 4.31
N ILE A 95 9.79 -3.99 4.11
CA ILE A 95 10.14 -4.77 2.93
C ILE A 95 9.59 -4.09 1.67
N ALA A 96 8.33 -3.62 1.67
CA ALA A 96 7.79 -2.91 0.50
C ALA A 96 8.62 -1.66 0.16
N ALA A 97 9.12 -0.92 1.14
CA ALA A 97 9.99 0.25 0.94
C ALA A 97 11.32 -0.13 0.29
N LEU A 98 11.93 -1.26 0.68
CA LEU A 98 13.16 -1.77 0.07
C LEU A 98 12.96 -2.21 -1.40
N PHE A 99 11.73 -2.51 -1.81
CA PHE A 99 11.42 -3.04 -3.14
C PHE A 99 10.64 -2.09 -4.06
N HIS A 100 10.06 -1.00 -3.56
CA HIS A 100 9.01 -0.27 -4.28
C HIS A 100 9.42 0.20 -5.68
N ASP A 101 10.68 0.60 -5.81
CA ASP A 101 11.31 1.10 -7.03
C ASP A 101 12.29 0.15 -7.70
N ILE A 102 12.36 -1.11 -7.26
CA ILE A 102 13.30 -2.12 -7.79
C ILE A 102 13.09 -2.40 -9.29
N GLY A 103 11.93 -2.04 -9.84
CA GLY A 103 11.63 -2.16 -11.27
C GLY A 103 12.17 -1.01 -12.14
N LYS A 104 12.72 0.06 -11.55
CA LYS A 104 13.22 1.23 -12.30
C LYS A 104 14.33 0.88 -13.30
N PRO A 105 15.35 0.04 -13.00
CA PRO A 105 16.41 -0.29 -13.97
C PRO A 105 15.85 -0.83 -15.29
N LEU A 106 14.85 -1.71 -15.22
CA LEU A 106 14.19 -2.31 -16.41
C LEU A 106 13.32 -1.34 -17.21
N LYS A 107 12.96 -0.20 -16.62
CA LYS A 107 12.04 0.78 -17.22
C LYS A 107 12.68 2.14 -17.47
N LYS A 108 14.00 2.24 -17.32
CA LYS A 108 14.74 3.48 -17.55
C LYS A 108 14.62 3.90 -19.00
N SER A 109 14.15 5.12 -19.20
CA SER A 109 14.15 5.83 -20.48
C SER A 109 14.50 7.30 -20.25
N GLN A 110 14.69 8.06 -21.32
CA GLN A 110 14.99 9.49 -21.26
C GLN A 110 13.92 10.28 -22.01
N LYS A 111 13.44 11.36 -21.39
CA LYS A 111 12.54 12.33 -22.02
C LYS A 111 13.03 13.73 -21.72
N GLY A 112 13.46 14.48 -22.74
CA GLY A 112 13.98 15.84 -22.59
C GLY A 112 15.18 15.93 -21.64
N GLY A 113 16.10 14.95 -21.70
CA GLY A 113 17.27 14.89 -20.83
C GLY A 113 17.01 14.41 -19.39
N THR A 114 15.75 14.14 -19.03
CA THR A 114 15.37 13.65 -17.69
C THR A 114 15.07 12.15 -17.72
N ALA A 115 15.57 11.41 -16.72
CA ALA A 115 15.25 10.00 -16.54
C ALA A 115 13.76 9.79 -16.20
N VAL A 116 13.10 8.90 -16.93
CA VAL A 116 11.70 8.49 -16.72
C VAL A 116 11.60 6.97 -16.59
N PHE A 117 10.66 6.51 -15.77
CA PHE A 117 10.51 5.09 -15.41
C PHE A 117 9.05 4.66 -15.55
N TYR A 118 8.53 4.61 -16.77
CA TYR A 118 7.12 4.26 -16.99
C TYR A 118 6.85 2.81 -16.59
N ASN A 119 5.78 2.59 -15.82
CA ASN A 119 5.34 1.27 -15.37
C ASN A 119 6.38 0.51 -14.52
N HIS A 120 7.31 1.21 -13.85
CA HIS A 120 8.28 0.57 -12.95
C HIS A 120 7.59 -0.12 -11.78
N GLU A 121 6.42 0.36 -11.35
CA GLU A 121 5.66 -0.26 -10.28
C GLU A 121 5.08 -1.61 -10.70
N ILE A 122 4.82 -1.83 -12.01
CA ILE A 122 4.47 -3.15 -12.56
C ILE A 122 5.67 -4.08 -12.49
N ALA A 123 6.79 -3.64 -13.07
CA ALA A 123 8.01 -4.45 -13.10
C ALA A 123 8.52 -4.78 -11.69
N GLY A 124 8.48 -3.81 -10.78
CA GLY A 124 8.86 -3.98 -9.39
C GLY A 124 7.94 -4.94 -8.64
N THR A 125 6.64 -4.95 -8.95
CA THR A 125 5.70 -5.94 -8.41
C THR A 125 6.10 -7.36 -8.82
N ASP A 126 6.43 -7.56 -10.09
CA ASP A 126 6.82 -8.88 -10.62
C ASP A 126 8.17 -9.34 -10.06
N ILE A 127 9.15 -8.44 -9.96
CA ILE A 127 10.44 -8.71 -9.33
C ILE A 127 10.24 -9.11 -7.86
N ALA A 128 9.52 -8.29 -7.09
CA ALA A 128 9.27 -8.55 -5.68
C ALA A 128 8.57 -9.89 -5.45
N TYR A 129 7.59 -10.25 -6.30
CA TYR A 129 6.94 -11.55 -6.24
C TYR A 129 7.94 -12.69 -6.39
N ARG A 130 8.80 -12.65 -7.42
CA ARG A 130 9.78 -13.71 -7.69
C ARG A 130 10.82 -13.82 -6.58
N VAL A 131 11.38 -12.70 -6.13
CA VAL A 131 12.40 -12.66 -5.08
C VAL A 131 11.83 -13.21 -3.77
N LEU A 132 10.69 -12.70 -3.31
CA LEU A 132 10.09 -13.14 -2.05
C LEU A 132 9.64 -14.61 -2.10
N ALA A 133 9.19 -15.09 -3.26
CA ALA A 133 8.87 -16.50 -3.46
C ALA A 133 10.13 -17.39 -3.39
N ARG A 134 11.24 -16.96 -4.00
CA ARG A 134 12.54 -17.65 -3.96
C ARG A 134 13.14 -17.69 -2.54
N TRP A 135 12.88 -16.64 -1.74
CA TRP A 135 13.21 -16.56 -0.32
C TRP A 135 12.25 -17.35 0.59
N GLY A 136 11.26 -18.06 0.04
CA GLY A 136 10.35 -18.91 0.81
C GLY A 136 9.31 -18.16 1.66
N CYS A 137 9.02 -16.90 1.34
CA CYS A 137 8.02 -16.13 2.09
C CYS A 137 6.60 -16.68 1.94
N GLU A 138 5.79 -16.53 2.98
CA GLU A 138 4.39 -16.92 2.95
C GLU A 138 3.60 -16.14 1.87
N LYS A 139 2.68 -16.84 1.19
CA LYS A 139 1.85 -16.23 0.13
C LYS A 139 1.09 -14.98 0.59
N LYS A 140 0.67 -14.92 1.86
CA LYS A 140 -0.03 -13.76 2.44
C LYS A 140 0.89 -12.54 2.51
N LEU A 141 2.12 -12.73 2.96
CA LEU A 141 3.15 -11.70 3.02
C LEU A 141 3.51 -11.17 1.62
N ILE A 142 3.75 -12.09 0.67
CA ILE A 142 4.04 -11.74 -0.73
C ILE A 142 2.91 -10.89 -1.32
N ARG A 143 1.65 -11.34 -1.18
CA ARG A 143 0.46 -10.60 -1.67
C ARG A 143 0.35 -9.20 -1.07
N LYS A 144 0.67 -9.05 0.22
CA LYS A 144 0.66 -7.76 0.91
C LYS A 144 1.73 -6.83 0.35
N ILE A 145 2.98 -7.27 0.27
CA ILE A 145 4.10 -6.45 -0.21
C ILE A 145 3.91 -6.05 -1.68
N THR A 146 3.61 -7.01 -2.54
CA THR A 146 3.37 -6.79 -3.98
C THR A 146 2.21 -5.82 -4.23
N LEU A 147 1.13 -5.86 -3.43
CA LEU A 147 0.05 -4.89 -3.49
C LEU A 147 0.53 -3.46 -3.16
N LEU A 148 1.31 -3.30 -2.09
CA LEU A 148 1.84 -2.00 -1.69
C LEU A 148 2.74 -1.42 -2.79
N ILE A 149 3.65 -2.23 -3.33
CA ILE A 149 4.52 -1.86 -4.46
C ILE A 149 3.68 -1.48 -5.68
N ARG A 150 2.68 -2.30 -6.05
CA ARG A 150 1.87 -2.07 -7.26
C ARG A 150 1.17 -0.71 -7.27
N TYR A 151 0.80 -0.20 -6.10
CA TYR A 151 0.01 1.02 -5.92
C TYR A 151 0.75 2.16 -5.25
N HIS A 152 2.05 2.03 -4.96
CA HIS A 152 2.82 3.04 -4.24
C HIS A 152 2.84 4.40 -4.97
N MET A 153 2.81 4.39 -6.31
CA MET A 153 2.82 5.58 -7.18
C MET A 153 1.51 6.39 -7.20
N PHE A 154 0.53 6.11 -6.33
CA PHE A 154 -0.72 6.89 -6.32
C PHE A 154 -0.46 8.40 -6.19
N HIS A 155 -1.08 9.20 -7.05
CA HIS A 155 -0.90 10.66 -7.07
C HIS A 155 -2.25 11.34 -6.87
N TYR A 156 -2.54 11.69 -5.63
CA TYR A 156 -3.77 12.39 -5.28
C TYR A 156 -3.70 13.86 -5.73
N LEU A 157 -4.72 14.28 -6.47
CA LEU A 157 -4.93 15.64 -6.94
C LEU A 157 -6.30 16.13 -6.49
N ASP A 158 -6.46 17.43 -6.27
CA ASP A 158 -7.70 18.00 -5.75
C ASP A 158 -8.87 17.78 -6.74
N GLU A 159 -8.59 17.77 -8.04
CA GLU A 159 -9.59 17.51 -9.08
C GLU A 159 -10.09 16.06 -9.15
N TRP A 160 -9.52 15.13 -8.36
CA TRP A 160 -10.05 13.77 -8.32
C TRP A 160 -11.53 13.80 -7.97
N LYS A 161 -12.35 13.09 -8.76
CA LYS A 161 -13.74 12.81 -8.40
C LYS A 161 -13.78 11.73 -7.32
N ASP A 162 -14.85 11.70 -6.53
CA ASP A 162 -15.03 10.65 -5.50
C ASP A 162 -15.02 9.24 -6.10
N SER A 163 -15.46 9.09 -7.36
CA SER A 163 -15.35 7.83 -8.10
C SER A 163 -13.91 7.37 -8.33
N ALA A 164 -12.97 8.30 -8.51
CA ALA A 164 -11.54 7.98 -8.61
C ALA A 164 -10.98 7.49 -7.27
N VAL A 165 -11.37 8.16 -6.17
CA VAL A 165 -11.02 7.74 -4.81
C VAL A 165 -11.56 6.33 -4.54
N ARG A 166 -12.86 6.09 -4.78
CA ARG A 166 -13.50 4.77 -4.60
C ARG A 166 -12.86 3.68 -5.45
N ARG A 167 -12.42 4.00 -6.67
CA ARG A 167 -11.70 3.06 -7.54
C ARG A 167 -10.35 2.67 -6.93
N LEU A 168 -9.60 3.61 -6.36
CA LEU A 168 -8.37 3.29 -5.63
C LEU A 168 -8.68 2.41 -4.40
N LEU A 169 -9.68 2.80 -3.59
CA LEU A 169 -10.11 2.04 -2.41
C LEU A 169 -10.48 0.59 -2.75
N LYS A 170 -11.14 0.36 -3.89
CA LYS A 170 -11.50 -0.99 -4.36
C LYS A 170 -10.27 -1.81 -4.77
N LYS A 171 -9.27 -1.16 -5.41
CA LYS A 171 -8.05 -1.83 -5.87
C LYS A 171 -7.09 -2.17 -4.72
N VAL A 172 -6.92 -1.24 -3.79
CA VAL A 172 -6.00 -1.37 -2.66
C VAL A 172 -6.65 -2.12 -1.50
N GLY A 173 -7.95 -1.96 -1.28
CA GLY A 173 -8.63 -2.45 -0.09
C GLY A 173 -8.38 -1.55 1.12
N ARG A 174 -9.43 -1.29 1.90
CA ARG A 174 -9.40 -0.35 3.05
C ARG A 174 -8.35 -0.70 4.09
N GLN A 175 -8.19 -1.99 4.35
CA GLN A 175 -7.23 -2.54 5.31
C GLN A 175 -5.75 -2.27 4.94
N ASN A 176 -5.47 -1.87 3.70
CA ASN A 176 -4.12 -1.64 3.21
C ASN A 176 -3.78 -0.14 3.04
N LEU A 177 -4.73 0.76 3.27
CA LEU A 177 -4.53 2.19 3.00
C LEU A 177 -3.52 2.83 3.93
N GLU A 178 -3.60 2.53 5.23
CA GLU A 178 -2.65 3.05 6.21
C GLU A 178 -1.22 2.63 5.83
N ASP A 179 -1.04 1.35 5.53
CA ASP A 179 0.25 0.79 5.15
C ASP A 179 0.76 1.40 3.83
N LEU A 180 -0.13 1.74 2.89
CA LEU A 180 0.23 2.43 1.65
C LEU A 180 0.67 3.89 1.90
N PHE A 181 0.05 4.56 2.88
CA PHE A 181 0.44 5.92 3.26
C PHE A 181 1.76 5.95 4.02
N LEU A 182 1.99 5.01 4.93
CA LEU A 182 3.27 4.84 5.60
C LEU A 182 4.39 4.56 4.59
N LEU A 183 4.14 3.70 3.60
CA LEU A 183 5.08 3.49 2.49
C LEU A 183 5.38 4.79 1.73
N ARG A 184 4.35 5.61 1.43
CA ARG A 184 4.54 6.89 0.73
C ARG A 184 5.37 7.88 1.55
N VAL A 185 5.22 7.90 2.86
CA VAL A 185 6.05 8.72 3.75
C VAL A 185 7.50 8.24 3.71
N ALA A 186 7.73 6.93 3.83
CA ALA A 186 9.07 6.35 3.78
C ALA A 186 9.79 6.57 2.43
N ASP A 187 9.08 6.41 1.31
CA ASP A 187 9.55 6.80 -0.04
C ASP A 187 10.00 8.27 -0.03
N ARG A 188 9.11 9.18 0.41
CA ARG A 188 9.39 10.62 0.44
C ARG A 188 10.62 10.97 1.27
N GLU A 189 10.83 10.31 2.41
CA GLU A 189 11.98 10.51 3.28
C GLU A 189 13.28 9.93 2.71
N GLY A 190 13.22 8.74 2.09
CA GLY A 190 14.35 8.10 1.43
C GLY A 190 14.90 8.88 0.23
N ASN A 191 14.15 9.83 -0.31
CA ASN A 191 14.64 10.76 -1.35
C ASN A 191 15.74 11.73 -0.85
N GLY A 192 15.84 11.93 0.47
CA GLY A 192 16.86 12.78 1.11
C GLY A 192 16.62 14.29 1.01
N THR A 193 15.59 14.73 0.28
CA THR A 193 15.26 16.15 0.05
C THR A 193 13.99 16.61 0.78
N ARG A 194 13.21 15.67 1.32
CA ARG A 194 11.87 15.91 1.85
C ARG A 194 11.68 15.09 3.13
N LYS A 195 10.91 15.60 4.09
CA LYS A 195 10.64 14.92 5.38
C LYS A 195 9.19 15.03 5.83
N GLY A 196 8.69 13.99 6.48
CA GLY A 196 7.35 13.91 7.05
C GLY A 196 6.22 13.71 6.04
N GLU A 197 5.00 13.67 6.56
CA GLU A 197 3.79 13.52 5.76
C GLU A 197 3.49 14.81 4.97
N PRO A 198 3.30 14.73 3.63
CA PRO A 198 2.90 15.89 2.85
C PRO A 198 1.43 16.25 3.09
N MET A 199 1.09 17.55 3.10
CA MET A 199 -0.28 18.03 3.36
C MET A 199 -1.34 17.35 2.46
N LYS A 200 -1.02 17.13 1.18
CA LYS A 200 -1.90 16.43 0.24
C LYS A 200 -2.25 15.01 0.67
N LEU A 201 -1.36 14.32 1.38
CA LEU A 201 -1.64 12.99 1.91
C LEU A 201 -2.61 13.07 3.10
N LYS A 202 -2.45 14.08 3.96
CA LYS A 202 -3.38 14.38 5.05
C LYS A 202 -4.78 14.74 4.53
N ASP A 203 -4.86 15.60 3.51
CA ASP A 203 -6.12 15.93 2.84
C ASP A 203 -6.79 14.69 2.26
N PHE A 204 -5.99 13.81 1.64
CA PHE A 204 -6.49 12.58 1.05
C PHE A 204 -7.07 11.62 2.10
N ARG A 205 -6.39 11.47 3.26
CA ARG A 205 -6.89 10.70 4.40
C ARG A 205 -8.25 11.23 4.87
N GLY A 206 -8.36 12.55 5.07
CA GLY A 206 -9.61 13.19 5.48
C GLY A 206 -10.75 12.95 4.48
N ARG A 207 -10.45 13.04 3.17
CA ARG A 207 -11.43 12.77 2.11
C ARG A 207 -11.87 11.31 2.09
N ILE A 208 -10.95 10.36 2.24
CA ILE A 208 -11.30 8.93 2.33
C ILE A 208 -12.20 8.68 3.53
N GLN A 209 -11.87 9.25 4.69
CA GLN A 209 -12.66 9.09 5.90
C GLN A 209 -14.09 9.62 5.69
N LYS A 210 -14.23 10.82 5.12
CA LYS A 210 -15.53 11.40 4.75
C LYS A 210 -16.34 10.46 3.85
N LEU A 211 -15.72 9.89 2.81
CA LEU A 211 -16.40 8.97 1.90
C LEU A 211 -16.82 7.66 2.58
N ILE A 212 -16.00 7.15 3.51
CA ILE A 212 -16.34 5.97 4.31
C ILE A 212 -17.53 6.28 5.22
N ASP A 213 -17.54 7.45 5.86
CA ASP A 213 -18.64 7.84 6.75
C ASP A 213 -19.93 8.09 5.96
N GLU A 214 -19.86 8.71 4.79
CA GLU A 214 -20.98 8.82 3.84
C GLU A 214 -21.48 7.45 3.34
N GLU A 215 -20.59 6.47 3.21
CA GLU A 215 -20.98 5.11 2.86
C GLU A 215 -21.79 4.44 3.97
N LYS A 216 -21.40 4.66 5.23
CA LYS A 216 -22.05 4.12 6.43
C LYS A 216 -23.36 4.80 6.79
N ARG A 217 -23.60 6.03 6.34
CA ARG A 217 -24.86 6.73 6.59
C ARG A 217 -26.03 5.91 6.05
N PHE A 218 -27.08 5.82 6.86
CA PHE A 218 -28.38 5.30 6.47
C PHE A 218 -28.87 6.04 5.21
N LYS A 219 -29.37 5.31 4.23
CA LYS A 219 -29.86 5.84 2.94
C LYS A 219 -31.31 5.44 2.74
N ILE A 220 -31.98 6.12 1.82
CA ILE A 220 -33.36 5.78 1.41
C ILE A 220 -33.46 4.31 1.00
N LYS A 221 -32.44 3.76 0.32
CA LYS A 221 -32.40 2.35 -0.08
C LYS A 221 -32.27 1.36 1.09
N ASP A 222 -31.93 1.84 2.28
CA ASP A 222 -31.79 1.04 3.50
C ASP A 222 -33.10 1.06 4.32
N LEU A 223 -34.12 1.83 3.89
CA LEU A 223 -35.47 1.73 4.44
C LEU A 223 -36.00 0.30 4.28
N ALA A 224 -36.74 -0.18 5.27
CA ALA A 224 -37.40 -1.47 5.24
C ALA A 224 -38.52 -1.54 4.18
N ILE A 225 -38.88 -0.40 3.57
CA ILE A 225 -39.86 -0.27 2.49
C ILE A 225 -39.22 0.41 1.28
N GLY A 226 -39.56 -0.04 0.07
CA GLY A 226 -39.07 0.48 -1.20
C GLY A 226 -40.18 1.03 -2.10
N GLY A 227 -39.79 1.52 -3.28
CA GLY A 227 -40.74 2.11 -4.23
C GLY A 227 -41.76 1.10 -4.78
N ALA A 228 -41.38 -0.17 -4.90
CA ALA A 228 -42.29 -1.24 -5.31
C ALA A 228 -43.42 -1.45 -4.31
N ASP A 229 -43.11 -1.39 -3.01
CA ASP A 229 -44.11 -1.52 -1.95
C ASP A 229 -45.10 -0.35 -1.96
N VAL A 230 -44.58 0.87 -2.14
CA VAL A 230 -45.42 2.08 -2.25
C VAL A 230 -46.34 2.01 -3.47
N MET A 231 -45.85 1.51 -4.62
CA MET A 231 -46.69 1.26 -5.79
C MET A 231 -47.77 0.21 -5.51
N GLY A 232 -47.45 -0.80 -4.70
CA GLY A 232 -48.40 -1.81 -4.23
C GLY A 232 -49.56 -1.27 -3.41
N PHE A 233 -49.52 0.00 -2.97
CA PHE A 233 -50.62 0.67 -2.29
C PHE A 233 -51.62 1.34 -3.25
N GLY A 234 -51.47 1.16 -4.57
CA GLY A 234 -52.34 1.76 -5.58
C GLY A 234 -51.81 3.07 -6.18
N VAL A 235 -50.57 3.44 -5.87
CA VAL A 235 -49.93 4.66 -6.42
C VAL A 235 -49.26 4.35 -7.75
N PRO A 236 -49.60 5.05 -8.86
CA PRO A 236 -48.90 4.86 -10.13
C PRO A 236 -47.45 5.36 -10.04
N GLN A 237 -46.59 4.82 -10.91
CA GLN A 237 -45.19 5.24 -11.01
C GLN A 237 -45.11 6.75 -11.25
N SER A 238 -44.67 7.49 -10.23
CA SER A 238 -44.70 8.95 -10.21
C SER A 238 -43.69 9.53 -9.21
N PRO A 239 -43.34 10.83 -9.33
CA PRO A 239 -42.45 11.51 -8.38
C PRO A 239 -42.89 11.43 -6.91
N LEU A 240 -44.19 11.21 -6.66
CA LEU A 240 -44.77 11.04 -5.33
C LEU A 240 -44.15 9.88 -4.56
N ILE A 241 -43.79 8.78 -5.22
CA ILE A 241 -43.15 7.63 -4.57
C ILE A 241 -41.81 8.06 -3.94
N GLY A 242 -41.01 8.83 -4.69
CA GLY A 242 -39.76 9.38 -4.19
C GLY A 242 -39.97 10.38 -3.05
N GLU A 243 -41.07 11.14 -3.07
CA GLU A 243 -41.45 12.06 -1.99
C GLU A 243 -41.78 11.29 -0.69
N VAL A 244 -42.61 10.23 -0.77
CA VAL A 244 -42.96 9.38 0.37
C VAL A 244 -41.71 8.74 0.98
N LEU A 245 -40.86 8.13 0.14
CA LEU A 245 -39.63 7.49 0.62
C LEU A 245 -38.66 8.50 1.26
N LYS A 246 -38.58 9.73 0.75
CA LYS A 246 -37.80 10.81 1.38
C LYS A 246 -38.37 11.22 2.72
N TRP A 247 -39.69 11.34 2.83
CA TRP A 247 -40.37 11.69 4.07
C TRP A 247 -40.16 10.61 5.15
N LEU A 248 -40.37 9.33 4.80
CA LEU A 248 -40.12 8.20 5.70
C LEU A 248 -38.66 8.14 6.14
N PHE A 249 -37.73 8.32 5.19
CA PHE A 249 -36.31 8.38 5.46
C PHE A 249 -35.98 9.44 6.51
N GLN A 250 -36.49 10.66 6.36
CA GLN A 250 -36.28 11.73 7.32
C GLN A 250 -36.77 11.32 8.73
N ARG A 251 -37.98 10.80 8.83
CA ARG A 251 -38.57 10.37 10.12
C ARG A 251 -37.80 9.24 10.79
N VAL A 252 -37.29 8.29 10.01
CA VAL A 252 -36.42 7.22 10.53
C VAL A 252 -35.08 7.79 11.01
N THR A 253 -34.45 8.68 10.23
CA THR A 253 -33.17 9.28 10.62
C THR A 253 -33.27 10.22 11.82
N GLU A 254 -34.43 10.84 12.05
CA GLU A 254 -34.73 11.67 13.23
C GLU A 254 -35.11 10.83 14.46
N GLY A 255 -35.19 9.50 14.34
CA GLY A 255 -35.60 8.60 15.42
C GLY A 255 -37.09 8.66 15.75
N ILE A 256 -37.90 9.29 14.90
CA ILE A 256 -39.36 9.40 15.08
C ILE A 256 -40.05 8.08 14.72
N LEU A 257 -39.53 7.38 13.71
CA LEU A 257 -40.03 6.07 13.28
C LEU A 257 -38.92 5.03 13.37
N GLU A 258 -39.28 3.83 13.78
CA GLU A 258 -38.42 2.67 13.63
C GLU A 258 -38.39 2.22 12.17
N ASN A 259 -37.23 1.76 11.69
CA ASN A 259 -37.08 1.22 10.34
C ASN A 259 -37.67 -0.21 10.22
N ASN A 260 -38.98 -0.32 10.43
CA ASN A 260 -39.74 -1.56 10.40
C ASN A 260 -40.78 -1.51 9.28
N PHE A 261 -40.88 -2.57 8.49
CA PHE A 261 -41.75 -2.60 7.31
C PHE A 261 -43.21 -2.23 7.62
N GLU A 262 -43.83 -2.81 8.64
CA GLU A 262 -45.25 -2.56 8.95
C GLU A 262 -45.48 -1.14 9.48
N ILE A 263 -44.54 -0.61 10.28
CA ILE A 263 -44.60 0.79 10.75
C ILE A 263 -44.52 1.74 9.55
N LEU A 264 -43.51 1.56 8.69
CA LEU A 264 -43.31 2.44 7.54
C LEU A 264 -44.42 2.33 6.50
N LYS A 265 -44.99 1.13 6.31
CA LYS A 265 -46.15 0.91 5.44
C LYS A 265 -47.39 1.65 5.94
N ASN A 266 -47.68 1.59 7.24
CA ASN A 266 -48.82 2.31 7.81
C ASN A 266 -48.66 3.82 7.68
N GLU A 267 -47.46 4.34 7.98
CA GLU A 267 -47.17 5.77 7.84
C GLU A 267 -47.14 6.25 6.39
N ALA A 268 -46.67 5.41 5.45
CA ALA A 268 -46.74 5.69 4.02
C ALA A 268 -48.19 5.86 3.54
N LYS A 269 -49.10 4.97 3.96
CA LYS A 269 -50.53 5.05 3.61
C LYS A 269 -51.17 6.33 4.14
N LYS A 270 -50.96 6.65 5.43
CA LYS A 270 -51.44 7.90 6.02
C LYS A 270 -50.94 9.13 5.28
N TYR A 271 -49.67 9.14 4.90
CA TYR A 271 -49.10 10.24 4.12
C TYR A 271 -49.81 10.43 2.77
N LEU A 272 -50.11 9.31 2.10
CA LEU A 272 -50.77 9.29 0.79
C LEU A 272 -52.25 9.67 0.86
N GLU A 273 -52.96 9.20 1.89
CA GLU A 273 -54.36 9.59 2.20
C GLU A 273 -54.45 11.10 2.44
N ASN A 274 -53.53 11.67 3.24
CA ASN A 274 -53.48 13.11 3.53
C ASN A 274 -53.24 13.97 2.28
N LYS A 275 -52.72 13.39 1.19
CA LYS A 275 -52.57 14.06 -0.11
C LYS A 275 -53.72 13.80 -1.10
N ASN A 276 -54.78 13.09 -0.68
CA ASN A 276 -55.88 12.62 -1.53
C ASN A 276 -55.39 11.77 -2.71
N LYS A 277 -54.46 10.83 -2.46
CA LYS A 277 -53.82 10.01 -3.51
C LYS A 277 -54.09 8.51 -3.44
N ILE A 278 -54.72 8.07 -2.36
CA ILE A 278 -55.32 6.74 -2.18
C ILE A 278 -56.61 6.95 -1.40
#